data_AF-A0A0P9DF73-F1
#
_entry.id   AF-A0A0P9DF73-F1
#
_cell.length_a   1.000
_cell.length_b   1.000
_cell.length_c   1.000
_cell.angle_alpha   90.00
_cell.angle_beta   90.00
_cell.angle_gamma   90.00
#
_symmetry.space_group_name_H-M   'P 1'
#
loop_
_entity.id
_entity.type
_entity.pdbx_description
1 polymer ?
#
loop_
_entity_poly.entity_id
_entity_poly.type
_entity_poly.pdbx_seq_one_letter_code
_entity_poly.pdbx_strand_id
1 'polypeptide(L)'
;LLLTDGRTYGDESRCVEIARRAQQRGTGLTALGVGDEWNEDLLETMTARENSRAHYIASAQDITSVFAEELKRLHSIFAQQVRIKLAVRPGGQVRSLDRVRPFIGPIAISEETDLHWSGNLGDWPGSDVHAFLIEVVAPPLSAGDHPLLKITVQYDLPGANQRDRVAEDIVRVRVLPGNEAGYQVDSTVKYWLERLVAYRLQSSAWQEVEAGRLDEATRRLQMAGTRLCEAGEVALAQTVQEEATRLLRSGNTSDEGRKRIKFGTRGLMGQGPGAERSKGS
;
A
#
# COMPACT_ATOMS: atom_id res chain seq x y z
N LEU A 1 -7.69 -7.00 -17.51
CA LEU A 1 -6.26 -6.70 -17.73
C LEU A 1 -6.16 -5.66 -18.82
N LEU A 2 -5.32 -4.65 -18.64
CA LEU A 2 -4.99 -3.59 -19.60
C LEU A 2 -3.47 -3.56 -19.73
N LEU A 3 -2.94 -3.52 -20.96
CA LEU A 3 -1.52 -3.38 -21.25
C LEU A 3 -1.34 -2.14 -22.14
N THR A 4 -0.36 -1.30 -21.83
CA THR A 4 -0.05 -0.11 -22.63
C THR A 4 1.43 0.23 -22.56
N ASP A 5 1.94 0.78 -23.65
CA ASP A 5 3.29 1.33 -23.82
C ASP A 5 3.27 2.82 -24.15
N GLY A 6 2.08 3.46 -24.13
CA GLY A 6 1.88 4.80 -24.68
C GLY A 6 0.89 5.66 -23.90
N ARG A 7 0.77 6.93 -24.30
CA ARG A 7 -0.17 7.90 -23.73
C ARG A 7 -1.52 7.86 -24.45
N THR A 8 -2.56 8.10 -23.66
CA THR A 8 -3.90 8.48 -24.13
C THR A 8 -3.93 10.01 -24.24
N TYR A 9 -4.65 10.57 -25.21
CA TYR A 9 -4.72 12.01 -25.45
C TYR A 9 -6.17 12.47 -25.67
N GLY A 10 -6.72 13.20 -24.70
CA GLY A 10 -8.02 13.86 -24.82
C GLY A 10 -9.24 13.02 -24.40
N ASP A 11 -9.05 11.75 -24.05
CA ASP A 11 -10.08 10.83 -23.56
C ASP A 11 -9.75 10.18 -22.20
N GLU A 12 -8.80 10.74 -21.46
CA GLU A 12 -8.36 10.25 -20.14
C GLU A 12 -9.54 10.17 -19.15
N SER A 13 -10.41 11.19 -19.16
CA SER A 13 -11.60 11.23 -18.31
C SER A 13 -12.55 10.07 -18.61
N ARG A 14 -12.67 9.67 -19.88
CA ARG A 14 -13.52 8.56 -20.31
C ARG A 14 -12.93 7.22 -19.89
N CYS A 15 -11.61 7.06 -19.98
CA CYS A 15 -10.91 5.88 -19.48
C CYS A 15 -11.15 5.67 -17.98
N VAL A 16 -11.05 6.75 -17.18
CA VAL A 16 -11.36 6.72 -15.75
C VAL A 16 -12.82 6.35 -15.51
N GLU A 17 -13.76 6.94 -16.24
CA GLU A 17 -15.19 6.63 -16.09
C GLU A 17 -15.50 5.15 -16.36
N ILE A 18 -14.96 4.59 -17.44
CA ILE A 18 -15.13 3.17 -17.78
C ILE A 18 -14.56 2.27 -16.68
N ALA A 19 -13.35 2.57 -16.20
CA ALA A 19 -12.72 1.83 -15.11
C ALA A 19 -13.59 1.86 -13.84
N ARG A 20 -14.13 3.03 -13.48
CA ARG A 20 -15.01 3.19 -12.32
C ARG A 20 -16.31 2.40 -12.46
N ARG A 21 -16.95 2.43 -13.64
CA ARG A 21 -18.17 1.65 -13.91
C ARG A 21 -17.93 0.13 -13.83
N ALA A 22 -16.74 -0.35 -14.20
CA ALA A 22 -16.37 -1.75 -14.05
C ALA A 22 -16.14 -2.12 -12.57
N GLN A 23 -15.41 -1.27 -11.85
CA GLN A 23 -15.13 -1.45 -10.42
C GLN A 23 -16.40 -1.42 -9.55
N GLN A 24 -17.38 -0.57 -9.87
CA GLN A 24 -18.68 -0.56 -9.22
C GLN A 24 -19.46 -1.87 -9.38
N ARG A 25 -19.15 -2.65 -10.42
CA ARG A 25 -19.71 -3.98 -10.67
C ARG A 25 -18.82 -5.10 -10.10
N GLY A 26 -17.88 -4.76 -9.23
CA GLY A 26 -16.93 -5.70 -8.62
C GLY A 26 -15.80 -6.15 -9.55
N THR A 27 -15.69 -5.61 -10.77
CA THR A 27 -14.63 -5.99 -11.71
C THR A 27 -13.37 -5.16 -11.45
N GLY A 28 -12.32 -5.83 -10.97
CA GLY A 28 -11.00 -5.24 -10.77
C GLY A 28 -10.27 -4.93 -12.09
N LEU A 29 -9.40 -3.93 -12.07
CA LEU A 29 -8.53 -3.55 -13.19
C LEU A 29 -7.07 -3.75 -12.81
N THR A 30 -6.39 -4.68 -13.48
CA THR A 30 -4.92 -4.69 -13.52
C THR A 30 -4.48 -3.92 -14.77
N ALA A 31 -3.70 -2.85 -14.59
CA ALA A 31 -3.05 -2.10 -15.65
C ALA A 31 -1.53 -2.40 -15.66
N LEU A 32 -0.98 -2.67 -16.83
CA LEU A 32 0.43 -2.99 -17.05
C LEU A 32 1.00 -1.91 -17.98
N GLY A 33 1.91 -1.09 -17.46
CA GLY A 33 2.60 -0.05 -18.22
C GLY A 33 4.02 -0.53 -18.61
N VAL A 34 4.33 -0.51 -19.91
CA VAL A 34 5.63 -0.96 -20.46
C VAL A 34 6.45 0.25 -20.85
N GLY A 35 7.73 0.28 -20.46
CA GLY A 35 8.63 1.39 -20.75
C GLY A 35 8.24 2.67 -20.01
N ASP A 36 8.59 3.84 -20.55
CA ASP A 36 8.42 5.14 -19.91
C ASP A 36 7.40 6.06 -20.60
N GLU A 37 6.92 5.70 -21.80
CA GLU A 37 6.07 6.53 -22.65
C GLU A 37 4.56 6.49 -22.32
N TRP A 38 4.16 6.03 -21.14
CA TRP A 38 2.75 6.00 -20.69
C TRP A 38 2.48 6.95 -19.52
N ASN A 39 1.20 7.26 -19.27
CA ASN A 39 0.78 8.18 -18.23
C ASN A 39 0.51 7.42 -16.91
N GLU A 40 1.44 7.53 -15.95
CA GLU A 40 1.33 6.85 -14.66
C GLU A 40 0.17 7.34 -13.79
N ASP A 41 -0.12 8.64 -13.82
CA ASP A 41 -1.18 9.24 -13.01
C ASP A 41 -2.56 8.77 -13.49
N LEU A 42 -2.73 8.59 -14.80
CA LEU A 42 -3.93 8.01 -15.39
C LEU A 42 -4.10 6.55 -14.95
N LEU A 43 -3.07 5.71 -15.10
CA LEU A 43 -3.18 4.29 -14.71
C LEU A 43 -3.39 4.12 -13.21
N GLU A 44 -2.71 4.90 -12.35
CA GLU A 44 -2.96 4.90 -10.91
C GLU A 44 -4.39 5.33 -10.59
N THR A 45 -4.91 6.36 -11.27
CA THR A 45 -6.29 6.82 -11.09
C THR A 45 -7.28 5.74 -11.48
N MET A 46 -7.12 5.13 -12.66
CA MET A 46 -7.97 4.03 -13.14
C MET A 46 -7.93 2.84 -12.18
N THR A 47 -6.79 2.58 -11.53
CA THR A 47 -6.57 1.42 -10.66
C THR A 47 -6.71 1.71 -9.15
N ALA A 48 -7.22 2.87 -8.76
CA ALA A 48 -7.31 3.29 -7.36
C ALA A 48 -8.36 2.55 -6.48
N ARG A 49 -8.90 1.41 -6.92
CA ARG A 49 -9.87 0.58 -6.15
C ARG A 49 -9.22 -0.71 -5.66
N GLU A 50 -9.81 -1.32 -4.65
CA GLU A 50 -9.27 -2.41 -3.83
C GLU A 50 -8.90 -3.66 -4.63
N ASN A 51 -9.66 -3.95 -5.69
CA ASN A 51 -9.45 -5.08 -6.61
C ASN A 51 -8.56 -4.73 -7.81
N SER A 52 -7.99 -3.54 -7.84
CA SER A 52 -7.23 -3.01 -8.97
C SER A 52 -5.78 -2.74 -8.59
N ARG A 53 -4.89 -2.77 -9.59
CA ARG A 53 -3.46 -2.52 -9.39
C ARG A 53 -2.81 -2.07 -10.70
N ALA A 54 -1.73 -1.31 -10.59
CA ALA A 54 -0.88 -0.93 -11.71
C ALA A 54 0.52 -1.53 -11.53
N HIS A 55 1.09 -2.06 -12.60
CA HIS A 55 2.47 -2.57 -12.64
C HIS A 55 3.27 -1.80 -13.68
N TYR A 56 4.50 -1.46 -13.30
CA TYR A 56 5.50 -0.95 -14.22
C TYR A 56 6.40 -2.10 -14.67
N ILE A 57 6.53 -2.23 -15.99
CA ILE A 57 7.37 -3.22 -16.66
C ILE A 57 8.45 -2.43 -17.40
N ALA A 58 9.69 -2.45 -16.87
CA ALA A 58 10.79 -1.67 -17.42
C ALA A 58 11.25 -2.16 -18.80
N SER A 59 11.20 -3.47 -19.04
CA SER A 59 11.65 -4.10 -20.29
C SER A 59 10.58 -4.98 -20.89
N ALA A 60 10.46 -4.97 -22.22
CA ALA A 60 9.52 -5.82 -22.95
C ALA A 60 9.72 -7.33 -22.68
N GLN A 61 10.93 -7.74 -22.29
CA GLN A 61 11.25 -9.14 -21.96
C GLN A 61 10.49 -9.64 -20.72
N ASP A 62 10.14 -8.74 -19.79
CA ASP A 62 9.47 -9.06 -18.53
C ASP A 62 7.94 -9.11 -18.68
N ILE A 63 7.38 -8.74 -19.84
CA ILE A 63 5.92 -8.70 -20.04
C ILE A 63 5.30 -10.08 -19.81
N THR A 64 5.90 -11.13 -20.38
CA THR A 64 5.35 -12.48 -20.34
C THR A 64 5.31 -13.03 -18.91
N SER A 65 6.36 -12.80 -18.11
CA SER A 65 6.44 -13.26 -16.72
C SER A 65 5.41 -12.53 -15.85
N VAL A 66 5.40 -11.19 -15.90
CA VAL A 66 4.44 -10.38 -15.14
C VAL A 66 3.01 -10.74 -15.53
N PHE A 67 2.70 -10.84 -16.82
CA PHE A 67 1.35 -11.22 -17.27
C PHE A 67 0.92 -12.61 -16.78
N ALA A 68 1.83 -13.60 -16.82
CA ALA A 68 1.54 -14.95 -16.34
C ALA A 68 1.29 -14.99 -14.82
N GLU A 69 2.07 -14.24 -14.04
CA GLU A 69 1.87 -14.09 -12.59
C GLU A 69 0.52 -13.44 -12.27
N GLU A 70 0.17 -12.36 -13.00
CA GLU A 70 -1.13 -11.70 -12.87
C GLU A 70 -2.29 -12.64 -13.17
N LEU A 71 -2.20 -13.42 -14.25
CA LEU A 71 -3.23 -14.38 -14.63
C LEU A 71 -3.38 -15.50 -13.59
N LYS A 72 -2.26 -16.05 -13.11
CA LYS A 72 -2.26 -17.06 -12.05
C LYS A 72 -2.94 -16.54 -10.78
N ARG A 73 -2.66 -15.28 -10.42
CA ARG A 73 -3.26 -14.64 -9.25
C ARG A 73 -4.77 -14.41 -9.43
N LEU A 74 -5.23 -13.99 -10.62
CA LEU A 74 -6.66 -13.82 -10.90
C LEU A 74 -7.43 -15.15 -10.81
N HIS A 75 -6.78 -16.27 -11.10
CA HIS A 75 -7.38 -17.61 -10.96
C HIS A 75 -7.31 -18.17 -9.54
N SER A 76 -6.53 -17.58 -8.64
CA SER A 76 -6.30 -18.10 -7.28
C SER A 76 -7.13 -17.40 -6.21
N ILE A 77 -8.20 -16.66 -6.57
CA ILE A 77 -9.03 -15.95 -5.58
C ILE A 77 -9.58 -16.93 -4.54
N PHE A 78 -9.15 -16.74 -3.30
CA PHE A 78 -9.50 -17.57 -2.15
C PHE A 78 -10.66 -16.96 -1.37
N ALA A 79 -10.61 -15.64 -1.14
CA ALA A 79 -11.66 -14.89 -0.46
C ALA A 79 -12.12 -13.69 -1.29
N GLN A 80 -13.43 -13.41 -1.28
CA GLN A 80 -14.04 -12.30 -2.00
C GLN A 80 -14.72 -11.33 -1.03
N GLN A 81 -14.88 -10.07 -1.49
CA GLN A 81 -15.60 -9.02 -0.74
C GLN A 81 -15.09 -8.86 0.70
N VAL A 82 -13.77 -8.99 0.88
CA VAL A 82 -13.14 -8.91 2.19
C VAL A 82 -13.31 -7.49 2.73
N ARG A 83 -13.95 -7.37 3.89
CA ARG A 83 -14.17 -6.11 4.61
C ARG A 83 -13.59 -6.21 5.99
N ILE A 84 -12.98 -5.13 6.45
CA ILE A 84 -12.50 -4.99 7.82
C ILE A 84 -13.41 -4.04 8.58
N LYS A 85 -13.74 -4.41 9.81
CA LYS A 85 -14.43 -3.60 10.79
C LYS A 85 -13.55 -3.50 12.02
N LEU A 86 -13.37 -2.29 12.53
CA LEU A 86 -12.58 -2.01 13.70
C LEU A 86 -13.49 -1.37 14.75
N ALA A 87 -13.56 -1.95 15.94
CA ALA A 87 -14.20 -1.30 17.09
C ALA A 87 -13.11 -0.88 18.08
N VAL A 88 -12.97 0.43 18.29
CA VAL A 88 -11.94 0.98 19.17
C VAL A 88 -12.51 1.22 20.57
N ARG A 89 -11.66 1.12 21.59
CA ARG A 89 -12.03 1.45 22.97
C ARG A 89 -12.54 2.90 23.07
N PRO A 90 -13.52 3.21 23.95
CA PRO A 90 -13.96 4.59 24.19
C PRO A 90 -12.80 5.55 24.49
N GLY A 91 -12.82 6.71 23.82
CA GLY A 91 -11.76 7.72 23.87
C GLY A 91 -10.55 7.43 22.98
N GLY A 92 -10.54 6.30 22.27
CA GLY A 92 -9.57 5.99 21.22
C GLY A 92 -10.06 6.35 19.83
N GLN A 93 -9.17 6.33 18.85
CA GLN A 93 -9.48 6.61 17.45
C GLN A 93 -8.57 5.82 16.52
N VAL A 94 -9.08 5.36 15.37
CA VAL A 94 -8.24 4.84 14.29
C VAL A 94 -7.74 6.02 13.45
N ARG A 95 -6.41 6.19 13.35
CA ARG A 95 -5.79 7.26 12.57
C ARG A 95 -5.55 6.86 11.12
N SER A 96 -5.05 5.65 10.89
CA SER A 96 -4.86 5.12 9.54
C SER A 96 -4.93 3.60 9.49
N LEU A 97 -5.26 3.09 8.30
CA LEU A 97 -5.14 1.70 7.92
C LEU A 97 -4.37 1.65 6.61
N ASP A 98 -3.24 0.95 6.61
CA ASP A 98 -2.37 0.85 5.45
C ASP A 98 -2.11 -0.62 5.14
N ARG A 99 -2.23 -0.98 3.86
CA ARG A 99 -1.72 -2.26 3.38
C ARG A 99 -0.21 -2.15 3.27
N VAL A 100 0.49 -3.14 3.79
CA VAL A 100 1.95 -3.26 3.65
C VAL A 100 2.34 -4.51 2.84
N ARG A 101 1.43 -5.48 2.70
CA ARG A 101 1.56 -6.60 1.76
C ARG A 101 0.23 -6.93 1.08
N PRO A 102 0.25 -7.35 -0.20
CA PRO A 102 1.42 -7.57 -1.05
C PRO A 102 2.07 -6.29 -1.60
N PHE A 103 1.45 -5.12 -1.44
CA PHE A 103 2.02 -3.84 -1.82
C PHE A 103 1.69 -2.79 -0.78
N ILE A 104 2.52 -1.76 -0.71
CA ILE A 104 2.29 -0.62 0.18
C ILE A 104 1.25 0.30 -0.44
N GLY A 105 0.24 0.66 0.35
CA GLY A 105 -0.76 1.63 -0.05
C GLY A 105 -1.81 1.89 1.04
N PRO A 106 -2.40 3.10 1.06
CA PRO A 106 -3.44 3.43 2.03
C PRO A 106 -4.71 2.62 1.74
N ILE A 107 -5.45 2.29 2.80
CA ILE A 107 -6.81 1.76 2.72
C ILE A 107 -7.76 2.85 3.21
N ALA A 108 -8.78 3.15 2.41
CA ALA A 108 -9.85 4.04 2.83
C ALA A 108 -10.60 3.40 4.00
N ILE A 109 -10.61 4.09 5.14
CA ILE A 109 -11.34 3.68 6.33
C ILE A 109 -12.16 4.87 6.82
N SER A 110 -13.41 4.62 7.16
CA SER A 110 -14.33 5.65 7.66
C SER A 110 -15.06 5.15 8.90
N GLU A 111 -15.34 6.07 9.82
CA GLU A 111 -16.19 5.82 10.98
C GLU A 111 -17.66 5.73 10.51
N GLU A 112 -18.28 4.56 10.67
CA GLU A 112 -19.69 4.34 10.30
C GLU A 112 -20.63 4.73 11.44
N THR A 113 -20.23 4.41 12.66
CA THR A 113 -20.92 4.73 13.93
C THR A 113 -19.85 5.00 14.99
N ASP A 114 -20.22 5.66 16.09
CA ASP A 114 -19.28 6.04 17.15
C ASP A 114 -18.35 4.88 17.54
N LEU A 115 -17.04 5.08 17.41
CA LEU A 115 -15.97 4.13 17.71
C LEU A 115 -15.88 2.90 16.78
N HIS A 116 -16.71 2.83 15.73
CA HIS A 116 -16.75 1.73 14.77
C HIS A 116 -16.37 2.19 13.37
N TRP A 117 -15.28 1.64 12.87
CA TRP A 117 -14.69 1.99 11.59
C TRP A 117 -14.81 0.82 10.62
N SER A 118 -14.99 1.12 9.33
CA SER A 118 -15.02 0.09 8.29
C SER A 118 -14.16 0.47 7.09
N GLY A 119 -13.61 -0.56 6.44
CA GLY A 119 -12.83 -0.42 5.23
C GLY A 119 -13.04 -1.63 4.31
N ASN A 120 -12.94 -1.40 3.00
CA ASN A 120 -12.96 -2.47 2.01
C ASN A 120 -11.53 -2.92 1.72
N LEU A 121 -11.30 -4.23 1.72
CA LEU A 121 -10.01 -4.85 1.40
C LEU A 121 -10.03 -5.59 0.06
N GLY A 122 -11.20 -5.71 -0.57
CA GLY A 122 -11.36 -6.31 -1.90
C GLY A 122 -11.26 -7.83 -1.86
N ASP A 123 -10.67 -8.41 -2.91
CA ASP A 123 -10.54 -9.84 -3.08
C ASP A 123 -9.10 -10.29 -2.79
N TRP A 124 -8.98 -11.44 -2.12
CA TRP A 124 -7.70 -11.99 -1.68
C TRP A 124 -7.37 -13.26 -2.47
N PRO A 125 -6.32 -13.23 -3.30
CA PRO A 125 -5.74 -14.42 -3.89
C PRO A 125 -5.11 -15.31 -2.83
N GLY A 126 -5.29 -16.62 -2.93
CA GLY A 126 -4.69 -17.60 -2.02
C GLY A 126 -3.16 -17.69 -2.11
N SER A 127 -2.56 -17.08 -3.14
CA SER A 127 -1.10 -16.96 -3.28
C SER A 127 -0.50 -15.81 -2.48
N ASP A 128 -1.30 -14.82 -2.09
CA ASP A 128 -0.80 -13.55 -1.55
C ASP A 128 -0.89 -13.58 -0.02
N VAL A 129 0.20 -13.19 0.64
CA VAL A 129 0.15 -12.90 2.08
C VAL A 129 -0.25 -11.45 2.26
N HIS A 130 -1.36 -11.23 2.96
CA HIS A 130 -1.86 -9.90 3.28
C HIS A 130 -1.37 -9.47 4.66
N ALA A 131 -0.84 -8.25 4.75
CA ALA A 131 -0.43 -7.63 6.01
C ALA A 131 -0.81 -6.16 6.00
N PHE A 132 -1.21 -5.68 7.18
CA PHE A 132 -1.76 -4.35 7.39
C PHE A 132 -1.08 -3.69 8.58
N LEU A 133 -0.88 -2.38 8.50
CA LEU A 133 -0.48 -1.53 9.61
C LEU A 133 -1.68 -0.69 10.02
N ILE A 134 -2.01 -0.71 11.31
CA ILE A 134 -3.12 0.06 11.88
C ILE A 134 -2.53 1.04 12.89
N GLU A 135 -2.75 2.33 12.66
CA GLU A 135 -2.38 3.36 13.62
C GLU A 135 -3.59 3.72 14.47
N VAL A 136 -3.48 3.52 15.79
CA VAL A 136 -4.56 3.77 16.76
C VAL A 136 -4.07 4.77 17.80
N VAL A 137 -4.87 5.81 18.03
CA VAL A 137 -4.71 6.71 19.16
C VAL A 137 -5.38 6.05 20.36
N ALA A 138 -4.59 5.67 21.36
CA ALA A 138 -5.10 5.10 22.60
C ALA A 138 -5.57 6.21 23.55
N PRO A 139 -6.67 6.01 24.30
CA PRO A 139 -7.04 6.90 25.40
C PRO A 139 -6.02 6.80 26.54
N PRO A 140 -6.03 7.73 27.50
CA PRO A 140 -5.32 7.55 28.77
C PRO A 140 -5.79 6.27 29.47
N LEU A 141 -4.87 5.38 29.82
CA LEU A 141 -5.13 4.09 30.44
C LEU A 141 -4.33 3.98 31.74
N SER A 142 -4.95 3.39 32.77
CA SER A 142 -4.24 3.01 33.98
C SER A 142 -3.30 1.83 33.72
N ALA A 143 -2.29 1.64 34.57
CA ALA A 143 -1.46 0.44 34.52
C ALA A 143 -2.33 -0.84 34.55
N GLY A 144 -1.97 -1.82 33.74
CA GLY A 144 -2.74 -3.04 33.54
C GLY A 144 -2.92 -3.43 32.07
N ASP A 145 -3.72 -4.45 31.84
CA ASP A 145 -3.96 -5.03 30.52
C ASP A 145 -5.35 -4.64 30.01
N HIS A 146 -5.41 -3.94 28.88
CA HIS A 146 -6.64 -3.36 28.33
C HIS A 146 -6.90 -3.83 26.90
N PRO A 147 -8.14 -4.22 26.55
CA PRO A 147 -8.52 -4.31 25.14
C PRO A 147 -8.51 -2.90 24.55
N LEU A 148 -7.86 -2.75 23.40
CA LEU A 148 -7.74 -1.46 22.70
C LEU A 148 -8.54 -1.46 21.39
N LEU A 149 -8.49 -2.55 20.64
CA LEU A 149 -9.07 -2.65 19.30
C LEU A 149 -9.63 -4.05 19.08
N LYS A 150 -10.91 -4.15 18.72
CA LYS A 150 -11.48 -5.37 18.15
C LYS A 150 -11.39 -5.26 16.62
N ILE A 151 -10.81 -6.28 15.99
CA ILE A 151 -10.69 -6.40 14.54
C ILE A 151 -11.66 -7.50 14.11
N THR A 152 -12.54 -7.19 13.17
CA THR A 152 -13.46 -8.15 12.56
C THR A 152 -13.24 -8.12 11.05
N VAL A 153 -12.96 -9.27 10.45
CA VAL A 153 -12.84 -9.44 8.99
C VAL A 153 -14.02 -10.26 8.50
N GLN A 154 -14.82 -9.69 7.60
CA GLN A 154 -15.96 -10.34 6.95
C GLN A 154 -15.62 -10.65 5.50
N TYR A 155 -15.90 -11.86 5.02
CA TYR A 155 -15.53 -12.30 3.68
C TYR A 155 -16.39 -13.46 3.17
N ASP A 156 -16.35 -13.68 1.86
CA ASP A 156 -16.94 -14.84 1.19
C ASP A 156 -15.86 -15.85 0.78
N LEU A 157 -16.18 -17.14 0.81
CA LEU A 157 -15.32 -18.24 0.33
C LEU A 157 -16.00 -18.94 -0.86
N PRO A 158 -15.71 -18.51 -2.11
CA PRO A 158 -16.34 -19.06 -3.31
C PRO A 158 -16.10 -20.56 -3.47
N GLY A 159 -14.87 -21.03 -3.20
CA GLY A 159 -14.50 -22.45 -3.34
C GLY A 159 -15.26 -23.39 -2.40
N ALA A 160 -15.78 -22.87 -1.28
CA ALA A 160 -16.59 -23.62 -0.32
C ALA A 160 -18.08 -23.27 -0.39
N ASN A 161 -18.49 -22.37 -1.31
CA ASN A 161 -19.83 -21.79 -1.38
C ASN A 161 -20.34 -21.24 -0.03
N GLN A 162 -19.44 -20.64 0.76
CA GLN A 162 -19.79 -20.01 2.03
C GLN A 162 -19.76 -18.49 1.88
N ARG A 163 -20.75 -17.82 2.47
CA ARG A 163 -20.86 -16.36 2.49
C ARG A 163 -20.84 -15.82 3.90
N ASP A 164 -20.53 -14.54 4.04
CA ASP A 164 -20.57 -13.81 5.32
C ASP A 164 -19.78 -14.50 6.43
N ARG A 165 -18.64 -15.10 6.07
CA ARG A 165 -17.70 -15.64 7.06
C ARG A 165 -17.10 -14.49 7.84
N VAL A 166 -16.89 -14.74 9.12
CA VAL A 166 -16.35 -13.74 10.05
C VAL A 166 -15.17 -14.34 10.78
N ALA A 167 -14.06 -13.59 10.83
CA ALA A 167 -12.94 -13.83 11.71
C ALA A 167 -12.79 -12.62 12.62
N GLU A 168 -12.52 -12.85 13.91
CA GLU A 168 -12.39 -11.78 14.90
C GLU A 168 -11.13 -11.95 15.72
N ASP A 169 -10.53 -10.82 16.10
CA ASP A 169 -9.41 -10.77 17.04
C ASP A 169 -9.54 -9.52 17.94
N ILE A 170 -9.00 -9.59 19.15
CA ILE A 170 -8.99 -8.49 20.11
C ILE A 170 -7.55 -8.16 20.45
N VAL A 171 -7.09 -7.01 19.95
CA VAL A 171 -5.78 -6.46 20.28
C VAL A 171 -5.83 -5.86 21.67
N ARG A 172 -4.96 -6.36 22.53
CA ARG A 172 -4.78 -5.91 23.90
C ARG A 172 -3.45 -5.20 24.07
N VAL A 173 -3.44 -4.16 24.88
CA VAL A 173 -2.23 -3.41 25.23
C VAL A 173 -1.99 -3.50 26.72
N ARG A 174 -0.74 -3.74 27.09
CA ARG A 174 -0.30 -3.71 28.49
C ARG A 174 0.34 -2.36 28.78
N VAL A 175 -0.24 -1.64 29.73
CA VAL A 175 0.25 -0.34 30.20
C VAL A 175 1.06 -0.58 31.46
N LEU A 176 2.32 -0.13 31.43
CA LEU A 176 3.24 -0.24 32.55
C LEU A 176 3.46 1.15 33.19
N PRO A 177 3.78 1.21 34.49
CA PRO A 177 4.30 2.42 35.11
C PRO A 177 5.54 2.96 34.36
N GLY A 178 5.69 4.28 34.26
CA GLY A 178 6.73 4.91 33.42
C GLY A 178 8.17 4.59 33.81
N ASN A 179 8.41 4.18 35.06
CA ASN A 179 9.72 3.72 35.56
C ASN A 179 10.04 2.25 35.20
N GLU A 180 9.05 1.48 34.74
CA GLU A 180 9.19 0.07 34.35
C GLU A 180 9.09 -0.13 32.83
N ALA A 181 8.62 0.88 32.10
CA ALA A 181 8.45 0.82 30.66
C ALA A 181 9.82 0.87 29.94
N GLY A 182 10.25 -0.26 29.39
CA GLY A 182 11.34 -0.30 28.40
C GLY A 182 10.85 0.11 27.01
N TYR A 183 11.70 0.80 26.24
CA TYR A 183 11.40 1.09 24.83
C TYR A 183 11.77 -0.13 23.98
N GLN A 184 10.80 -1.02 23.76
CA GLN A 184 10.92 -2.11 22.80
C GLN A 184 9.88 -1.94 21.70
N VAL A 185 10.36 -1.63 20.50
CA VAL A 185 9.53 -1.61 19.29
C VAL A 185 9.70 -2.95 18.61
N ASP A 186 8.58 -3.60 18.28
CA ASP A 186 8.58 -4.83 17.50
C ASP A 186 9.31 -4.61 16.16
N SER A 187 10.25 -5.49 15.82
CA SER A 187 11.09 -5.35 14.63
C SER A 187 10.30 -5.46 13.33
N THR A 188 9.21 -6.23 13.31
CA THR A 188 8.30 -6.34 12.17
C THR A 188 7.54 -5.04 11.98
N VAL A 189 7.00 -4.47 13.06
CA VAL A 189 6.32 -3.16 13.00
C VAL A 189 7.29 -2.07 12.54
N LYS A 190 8.49 -2.02 13.10
CA LYS A 190 9.53 -1.05 12.71
C LYS A 190 9.86 -1.17 11.22
N TYR A 191 10.13 -2.39 10.73
CA TYR A 191 10.47 -2.67 9.35
C TYR A 191 9.41 -2.14 8.36
N TRP A 192 8.12 -2.37 8.65
CA TRP A 192 7.03 -1.92 7.79
C TRP A 192 6.76 -0.43 7.92
N LEU A 193 6.88 0.13 9.12
CA LEU A 193 6.70 1.55 9.37
C LEU A 193 7.72 2.39 8.61
N GLU A 194 9.00 1.99 8.59
CA GLU A 194 10.05 2.69 7.84
C GLU A 194 9.75 2.76 6.33
N ARG A 195 9.31 1.64 5.75
CA ARG A 195 8.92 1.56 4.33
C ARG A 195 7.66 2.36 4.02
N LEU A 196 6.67 2.31 4.91
CA LEU A 196 5.44 3.10 4.78
C LEU A 196 5.74 4.60 4.83
N VAL A 197 6.64 5.04 5.71
CA VAL A 197 7.08 6.43 5.80
C VAL A 197 7.78 6.86 4.51
N ALA A 198 8.69 6.06 3.96
CA ALA A 198 9.33 6.34 2.68
C ALA A 198 8.30 6.47 1.54
N TYR A 199 7.33 5.56 1.47
CA TYR A 199 6.23 5.60 0.51
C TYR A 199 5.38 6.88 0.64
N ARG A 200 5.03 7.30 1.88
CA ARG A 200 4.25 8.52 2.12
C ARG A 200 5.04 9.79 1.76
N LEU A 201 6.35 9.81 2.06
CA LEU A 201 7.22 10.94 1.72
C LEU A 201 7.32 11.15 0.21
N GLN A 202 7.55 10.08 -0.58
CA GLN A 202 7.59 10.20 -2.03
C GLN A 202 6.23 10.57 -2.63
N SER A 203 5.14 9.96 -2.13
CA SER A 203 3.79 10.23 -2.62
C SER A 203 3.43 11.71 -2.42
N SER A 204 3.73 12.23 -1.23
CA SER A 204 3.54 13.64 -0.94
C SER A 204 4.44 14.52 -1.79
N ALA A 205 5.70 14.14 -2.02
CA ALA A 205 6.60 14.93 -2.86
C ALA A 205 6.04 15.13 -4.28
N TRP A 206 5.40 14.11 -4.86
CA TRP A 206 4.76 14.25 -6.17
C TRP A 206 3.57 15.20 -6.17
N GLN A 207 2.77 15.20 -5.10
CA GLN A 207 1.69 16.19 -4.92
C GLN A 207 2.26 17.62 -4.79
N GLU A 208 3.42 17.78 -4.14
CA GLU A 208 4.10 19.07 -4.04
C GLU A 208 4.64 19.54 -5.40
N VAL A 209 5.19 18.63 -6.23
CA VAL A 209 5.59 18.93 -7.62
C VAL A 209 4.39 19.40 -8.44
N GLU A 210 3.28 18.67 -8.39
CA GLU A 210 2.04 19.02 -9.11
C GLU A 210 1.49 20.38 -8.67
N ALA A 211 1.69 20.73 -7.39
CA ALA A 211 1.28 22.02 -6.85
C ALA A 211 2.34 23.13 -7.00
N GLY A 212 3.44 22.89 -7.72
CA GLY A 212 4.51 23.86 -7.97
C GLY A 212 5.44 24.16 -6.78
N ARG A 213 5.35 23.39 -5.69
CA ARG A 213 6.16 23.54 -4.47
C ARG A 213 7.43 22.70 -4.55
N LEU A 214 8.34 23.12 -5.43
CA LEU A 214 9.54 22.34 -5.80
C LEU A 214 10.54 22.17 -4.65
N ASP A 215 10.69 23.18 -3.79
CA ASP A 215 11.59 23.11 -2.64
C ASP A 215 11.10 22.08 -1.59
N GLU A 216 9.80 22.09 -1.28
CA GLU A 216 9.16 21.10 -0.42
C GLU A 216 9.25 19.70 -1.02
N ALA A 217 8.98 19.56 -2.32
CA ALA A 217 9.08 18.29 -3.03
C ALA A 217 10.50 17.71 -2.94
N THR A 218 11.51 18.53 -3.24
CA THR A 218 12.92 18.12 -3.19
C THR A 218 13.31 17.65 -1.80
N ARG A 219 12.95 18.42 -0.76
CA ARG A 219 13.23 18.07 0.64
C ARG A 219 12.58 16.73 1.03
N ARG A 220 11.32 16.51 0.62
CA ARG A 220 10.61 15.26 0.88
C ARG A 220 11.22 14.07 0.13
N LEU A 221 11.66 14.24 -1.12
CA LEU A 221 12.36 13.19 -1.85
C LEU A 221 13.70 12.85 -1.19
N GLN A 222 14.49 13.84 -0.78
CA GLN A 222 15.74 13.60 -0.06
C GLN A 222 15.50 12.80 1.23
N MET A 223 14.48 13.17 2.01
CA MET A 223 14.08 12.41 3.21
C MET A 223 13.65 10.98 2.86
N ALA A 224 12.87 10.79 1.79
CA ALA A 224 12.45 9.47 1.33
C ALA A 224 13.67 8.60 0.98
N GLY A 225 14.65 9.16 0.25
CA GLY A 225 15.88 8.46 -0.10
C GLY A 225 16.70 8.06 1.13
N THR A 226 16.80 8.92 2.15
CA THR A 226 17.44 8.57 3.43
C THR A 226 16.73 7.39 4.11
N ARG A 227 15.39 7.43 4.20
CA ARG A 227 14.60 6.34 4.80
C ARG A 227 14.74 5.02 4.05
N LEU A 228 14.77 5.07 2.72
CA LEU A 228 14.98 3.89 1.89
C LEU A 228 16.37 3.29 2.12
N CYS A 229 17.40 4.13 2.23
CA CYS A 229 18.76 3.68 2.53
C CYS A 229 18.82 3.00 3.91
N GLU A 230 18.23 3.62 4.94
CA GLU A 230 18.10 3.04 6.29
C GLU A 230 17.34 1.70 6.28
N ALA A 231 16.33 1.57 5.41
CA ALA A 231 15.53 0.36 5.24
C ALA A 231 16.23 -0.75 4.41
N GLY A 232 17.44 -0.49 3.88
CA GLY A 232 18.22 -1.42 3.06
C GLY A 232 17.93 -1.37 1.55
N GLU A 233 17.07 -0.45 1.11
CA GLU A 233 16.61 -0.32 -0.29
C GLU A 233 17.56 0.59 -1.09
N VAL A 234 18.83 0.24 -1.13
CA VAL A 234 19.93 1.11 -1.60
C VAL A 234 19.75 1.56 -3.05
N ALA A 235 19.38 0.65 -3.96
CA ALA A 235 19.19 0.98 -5.37
C ALA A 235 18.04 1.98 -5.58
N LEU A 236 16.92 1.79 -4.87
CA LEU A 236 15.80 2.71 -4.94
C LEU A 236 16.12 4.05 -4.28
N ALA A 237 16.86 4.03 -3.16
CA ALA A 237 17.34 5.23 -2.50
C ALA A 237 18.20 6.09 -3.44
N GLN A 238 19.12 5.48 -4.20
CA GLN A 238 19.93 6.17 -5.22
C GLN A 238 19.06 6.82 -6.28
N THR A 239 18.09 6.09 -6.86
CA THR A 239 17.16 6.66 -7.84
C THR A 239 16.39 7.86 -7.27
N VAL A 240 15.93 7.78 -6.01
CA VAL A 240 15.25 8.90 -5.35
C VAL A 240 16.16 10.12 -5.17
N GLN A 241 17.42 9.93 -4.76
CA GLN A 241 18.36 11.03 -4.55
C GLN A 241 18.79 11.69 -5.87
N GLU A 242 18.98 10.91 -6.92
CA GLU A 242 19.26 11.40 -8.27
C GLU A 242 18.12 12.28 -8.78
N GLU A 243 16.87 11.82 -8.64
CA GLU A 243 15.69 12.59 -9.04
C GLU A 243 15.47 13.82 -8.17
N ALA A 244 15.73 13.76 -6.86
CA ALA A 244 15.71 14.95 -6.00
C ALA A 244 16.74 15.99 -6.46
N THR A 245 17.94 15.55 -6.84
CA THR A 245 18.99 16.43 -7.36
C THR A 245 18.62 17.03 -8.72
N ARG A 246 17.99 16.23 -9.58
CA ARG A 246 17.47 16.69 -10.89
C ARG A 246 16.38 17.74 -10.70
N LEU A 247 15.43 17.49 -9.81
CA LEU A 247 14.34 18.41 -9.48
C LEU A 247 14.89 19.75 -8.99
N LEU A 248 15.88 19.72 -8.08
CA LEU A 248 16.54 20.92 -7.56
C LEU A 248 17.25 21.75 -8.65
N ARG A 249 17.89 21.08 -9.62
CA ARG A 249 18.69 21.75 -10.66
C ARG A 249 17.88 22.26 -11.83
N SER A 250 16.87 21.49 -12.25
CA SER A 250 16.16 21.70 -13.51
C SER A 250 14.69 22.07 -13.35
N GLY A 251 14.15 21.98 -12.14
CA GLY A 251 12.73 22.14 -11.86
C GLY A 251 11.85 20.98 -12.37
N ASN A 252 12.44 19.96 -12.99
CA ASN A 252 11.75 18.82 -13.59
C ASN A 252 12.33 17.48 -13.11
N THR A 253 11.52 16.43 -13.18
CA THR A 253 11.94 15.02 -12.98
C THR A 253 11.98 14.26 -14.31
N SER A 254 12.64 13.10 -14.32
CA SER A 254 12.55 12.17 -15.45
C SER A 254 11.29 11.30 -15.35
N ASP A 255 10.67 10.99 -16.49
CA ASP A 255 9.50 10.10 -16.55
C ASP A 255 9.83 8.69 -16.05
N GLU A 256 10.99 8.16 -16.45
CA GLU A 256 11.50 6.87 -15.97
C GLU A 256 11.74 6.88 -14.46
N GLY A 257 12.43 7.91 -13.94
CA GLY A 257 12.74 8.05 -12.51
C GLY A 257 11.49 8.16 -11.66
N ARG A 258 10.52 8.99 -12.06
CA ARG A 258 9.23 9.13 -11.36
C ARG A 258 8.49 7.79 -11.29
N LYS A 259 8.41 7.06 -12.42
CA LYS A 259 7.81 5.71 -12.46
C LYS A 259 8.56 4.74 -11.55
N ARG A 260 9.88 4.65 -11.66
CA ARG A 260 10.70 3.76 -10.80
C ARG A 260 10.50 4.03 -9.32
N ILE A 261 10.42 5.30 -8.91
CA ILE A 261 10.21 5.68 -7.51
C ILE A 261 8.80 5.31 -7.05
N LYS A 262 7.76 5.68 -7.82
CA LYS A 262 6.36 5.38 -7.48
C LYS A 262 6.12 3.88 -7.35
N PHE A 263 6.48 3.11 -8.37
CA PHE A 263 6.23 1.67 -8.40
C PHE A 263 7.20 0.89 -7.50
N GLY A 264 8.46 1.33 -7.41
CA GLY A 264 9.45 0.74 -6.51
C GLY A 264 9.05 0.88 -5.04
N THR A 265 8.60 2.06 -4.61
CA THR A 265 8.19 2.27 -3.20
C THR A 265 6.90 1.54 -2.83
N ARG A 266 5.99 1.31 -3.78
CA ARG A 266 4.80 0.45 -3.61
C ARG A 266 5.19 -1.03 -3.52
N GLY A 267 6.20 -1.42 -4.29
CA GLY A 267 6.73 -2.76 -4.40
C GLY A 267 7.93 -3.05 -3.49
N LEU A 268 8.09 -2.33 -2.37
CA LEU A 268 9.11 -2.61 -1.33
C LEU A 268 8.79 -3.93 -0.62
N MET A 269 8.88 -5.01 -1.40
CA MET A 269 8.78 -6.40 -0.99
C MET A 269 10.21 -6.93 -0.93
N GLY A 270 10.78 -6.97 0.27
CA GLY A 270 12.12 -7.53 0.49
C GLY A 270 12.15 -8.34 1.78
N GLN A 271 11.86 -9.63 1.68
CA GLN A 271 12.02 -10.67 2.71
C GLN A 271 11.75 -10.21 4.15
N GLY A 272 10.50 -10.39 4.62
CA GLY A 272 10.25 -10.34 6.06
C GLY A 272 11.18 -11.33 6.81
N PRO A 273 11.50 -11.10 8.09
CA PRO A 273 12.47 -11.87 8.88
C PRO A 273 12.17 -13.37 9.09
N GLY A 274 11.23 -13.97 8.34
CA GLY A 274 10.88 -15.38 8.36
C GLY A 274 11.21 -16.18 7.09
N ALA A 275 11.72 -15.57 6.02
CA ALA A 275 11.95 -16.26 4.75
C ALA A 275 13.26 -17.11 4.70
N GLU A 276 14.15 -16.98 5.69
CA GLU A 276 15.42 -17.73 5.74
C GLU A 276 15.33 -19.11 6.42
N ARG A 277 14.19 -19.50 7.02
CA ARG A 277 14.10 -20.79 7.74
C ARG A 277 13.59 -21.99 6.92
N SER A 278 13.32 -21.83 5.62
CA SER A 278 12.85 -22.95 4.78
C SER A 278 13.82 -23.36 3.65
N LYS A 279 15.07 -22.90 3.67
CA LYS A 279 16.15 -23.43 2.82
C LYS A 279 17.19 -24.10 3.70
N GLY A 280 16.83 -25.21 4.31
CA GLY A 280 17.72 -25.94 5.22
C GLY A 280 17.03 -27.09 5.93
N SER A 281 16.52 -28.07 5.17
CA SER A 281 16.39 -29.47 5.57
C SER A 281 16.23 -30.33 4.33
#